data_AF-A0A0F9DB35-F1
#
_entry.id   AF-A0A0F9DB35-F1
#
_cell.length_a   1.000
_cell.length_b   1.000
_cell.length_c   1.000
_cell.angle_alpha   90.00
_cell.angle_beta   90.00
_cell.angle_gamma   90.00
#
_symmetry.space_group_name_H-M   'P 1'
#
loop_
_entity.id
_entity.type
_entity.pdbx_description
1 polymer ?
#
loop_
_entity_poly.entity_id
_entity_poly.type
_entity_poly.pdbx_seq_one_letter_code
_entity_poly.pdbx_strand_id
1 'polypeptide(L)'
;MRKKHNMRILTLDIETMYAIVHTWSLFPNFISPNDVIKPGYTLCWAARWEFEREVMFGRMDRRRGLKKIWELLDEADAVVTYNGKSFDMKHLNKDFALAGLSPPSSYHDIDLYQTVKRRFKFQSNKLDFVAPALGLGRKVKHPGMELWDKVRAGDKKAWALMERYNKGDVVLTQKLYHRILPWIIGHPNVGLWVDDTGKPVCTNCGSKDLQNKGHQYNTKVASYTRYKCRGCGAQLRSRFTLRPRDRTLLTNTL
;
A
#
# COMPACT_ATOMS: atom_id res chain seq x y z
N MET A 1 -24.02 10.30 10.37
CA MET A 1 -23.64 10.63 8.98
C MET A 1 -22.25 11.28 9.00
N ARG A 2 -21.23 10.67 8.37
CA ARG A 2 -19.85 11.18 8.37
C ARG A 2 -19.76 12.46 7.54
N LYS A 3 -19.29 13.57 8.13
CA LYS A 3 -18.81 14.75 7.38
C LYS A 3 -17.47 14.37 6.75
N LYS A 4 -17.49 14.04 5.45
CA LYS A 4 -16.38 13.43 4.69
C LYS A 4 -15.40 14.52 4.23
N HIS A 5 -14.61 15.09 5.15
CA HIS A 5 -13.74 16.24 4.83
C HIS A 5 -12.33 15.86 4.35
N ASN A 6 -11.93 14.59 4.33
CA ASN A 6 -10.68 14.14 3.67
C ASN A 6 -10.71 12.63 3.44
N MET A 7 -10.02 12.18 2.39
CA MET A 7 -9.82 10.75 2.10
C MET A 7 -8.93 10.12 3.19
N ARG A 8 -9.37 9.02 3.79
CA ARG A 8 -8.59 8.32 4.82
C ARG A 8 -7.70 7.24 4.20
N ILE A 9 -6.40 7.50 4.19
CA ILE A 9 -5.39 6.60 3.62
C ILE A 9 -4.61 5.96 4.77
N LEU A 10 -4.61 4.62 4.82
CA LEU A 10 -3.89 3.83 5.81
C LEU A 10 -2.64 3.22 5.17
N THR A 11 -1.46 3.43 5.72
CA THR A 11 -0.29 2.61 5.39
C THR A 11 -0.22 1.43 6.35
N LEU A 12 -0.03 0.21 5.84
CA LEU A 12 -0.08 -1.03 6.59
C LEU A 12 1.07 -1.97 6.20
N ASP A 13 1.59 -2.69 7.19
CA ASP A 13 2.56 -3.78 7.02
C ASP A 13 2.31 -4.85 8.11
N ILE A 14 2.39 -6.13 7.75
CA ILE A 14 2.31 -7.26 8.70
C ILE A 14 3.61 -8.03 8.76
N GLU A 15 3.84 -8.67 9.91
CA GLU A 15 4.86 -9.72 10.05
C GLU A 15 4.18 -11.07 10.25
N THR A 16 4.74 -12.12 9.66
CA THR A 16 4.24 -13.48 9.81
C THR A 16 5.27 -14.38 10.48
N MET A 17 4.79 -15.40 11.16
CA MET A 17 5.58 -16.46 11.73
C MET A 17 5.69 -17.61 10.72
N TYR A 18 6.90 -18.15 10.58
CA TYR A 18 7.16 -19.30 9.70
C TYR A 18 6.42 -20.57 10.18
N ALA A 19 6.09 -21.46 9.25
CA ALA A 19 5.57 -22.79 9.54
C ALA A 19 6.68 -23.71 10.08
N ILE A 20 6.34 -24.63 10.99
CA ILE A 20 7.23 -25.71 11.41
C ILE A 20 6.84 -26.97 10.64
N VAL A 21 7.82 -27.59 9.98
CA VAL A 21 7.65 -28.76 9.11
C VAL A 21 8.73 -29.80 9.42
N HIS A 22 8.42 -31.07 9.19
CA HIS A 22 9.46 -32.09 9.02
C HIS A 22 9.82 -32.23 7.54
N THR A 23 11.11 -32.32 7.23
CA THR A 23 11.61 -32.55 5.86
C THR A 23 12.80 -33.48 5.89
N TRP A 24 12.88 -34.39 4.93
CA TRP A 24 14.04 -35.26 4.70
C TRP A 24 15.14 -34.59 3.86
N SER A 25 14.80 -33.51 3.16
CA SER A 25 15.72 -32.79 2.28
C SER A 25 16.01 -31.39 2.82
N LEU A 26 17.27 -30.99 2.72
CA LEU A 26 17.72 -29.61 2.95
C LEU A 26 17.58 -28.73 1.70
N PHE A 27 17.33 -29.32 0.53
CA PHE A 27 17.16 -28.60 -0.74
C PHE A 27 15.69 -28.26 -1.02
N PRO A 28 15.41 -27.23 -1.85
CA PRO A 28 14.04 -26.81 -2.15
C PRO A 28 13.22 -27.95 -2.74
N ASN A 29 12.22 -28.41 -1.99
CA ASN A 29 11.26 -29.42 -2.41
C ASN A 29 9.85 -28.96 -2.05
N PHE A 30 8.85 -29.52 -2.75
CA PHE A 30 7.47 -29.38 -2.32
C PHE A 30 7.30 -30.06 -0.94
N ILE A 31 6.83 -29.31 0.04
CA ILE A 31 6.49 -29.83 1.37
C ILE A 31 4.98 -30.06 1.41
N SER A 32 4.57 -31.30 1.70
CA SER A 32 3.15 -31.64 1.77
C SER A 32 2.49 -30.92 2.96
N PRO A 33 1.23 -30.47 2.85
CA PRO A 33 0.49 -29.94 3.99
C PRO A 33 0.42 -30.90 5.18
N ASN A 34 0.48 -32.22 4.94
CA ASN A 34 0.48 -33.24 5.99
C ASN A 34 1.77 -33.25 6.83
N ASP A 35 2.87 -32.72 6.29
CA ASP A 35 4.17 -32.64 6.99
C ASP A 35 4.30 -31.35 7.83
N VAL A 36 3.27 -30.51 7.83
CA VAL A 36 3.21 -29.28 8.61
C VAL A 36 2.80 -29.60 10.05
N ILE A 37 3.77 -29.49 10.96
CA ILE A 37 3.56 -29.65 12.41
C ILE A 37 2.78 -28.45 12.96
N LYS A 38 3.20 -27.24 12.58
CA LYS A 38 2.54 -25.99 12.98
C LYS A 38 2.46 -25.05 11.79
N PRO A 39 1.26 -24.61 11.37
CA PRO A 39 1.13 -23.64 10.29
C PRO A 39 1.72 -22.29 10.70
N GLY A 40 2.15 -21.53 9.70
CA GLY A 40 2.49 -20.12 9.89
C GLY A 40 1.24 -19.30 10.20
N TYR A 41 1.44 -18.16 10.88
CA TYR A 41 0.35 -17.27 11.28
C TYR A 41 0.81 -15.81 11.25
N THR A 42 -0.12 -14.87 11.14
CA THR A 42 0.21 -13.44 11.25
C THR A 42 0.60 -13.15 12.69
N LEU A 43 1.78 -12.58 12.88
CA LEU A 43 2.39 -12.35 14.18
C LEU A 43 1.92 -11.00 14.76
N CYS A 44 2.07 -9.95 13.97
CA CYS A 44 1.71 -8.59 14.32
C CYS A 44 1.48 -7.75 13.06
N TRP A 45 0.93 -6.56 13.27
CA TRP A 45 0.78 -5.53 12.26
C TRP A 45 1.25 -4.19 12.81
N ALA A 46 1.68 -3.33 11.91
CA ALA A 46 1.87 -1.92 12.16
C ALA A 46 1.07 -1.13 11.13
N ALA A 47 0.53 0.02 11.54
CA ALA A 47 -0.26 0.84 10.65
C ALA A 47 -0.15 2.32 10.99
N ARG A 48 -0.32 3.18 9.99
CA ARG A 48 -0.27 4.64 10.17
C ARG A 48 -1.25 5.32 9.22
N TRP A 49 -2.08 6.20 9.76
CA TRP A 49 -2.92 7.07 8.95
C TRP A 49 -2.08 8.17 8.31
N GLU A 50 -2.49 8.57 7.12
CA GLU A 50 -1.97 9.75 6.45
C GLU A 50 -2.21 11.01 7.31
N PHE A 51 -1.24 11.92 7.34
CA PHE A 51 -1.21 13.13 8.19
C PHE A 51 -1.16 12.91 9.71
N GLU A 52 -1.23 11.67 10.20
CA GLU A 52 -1.00 11.38 11.62
C GLU A 52 0.47 11.07 11.88
N ARG A 53 0.98 11.38 13.08
CA ARG A 53 2.37 11.09 13.47
C ARG A 53 2.54 9.70 14.07
N GLU A 54 1.49 9.18 14.69
CA GLU A 54 1.54 7.93 15.42
C GLU A 54 1.59 6.74 14.46
N VAL A 55 2.48 5.78 14.75
CA VAL A 55 2.46 4.46 14.13
C VAL A 55 1.87 3.50 15.14
N MET A 56 0.67 3.01 14.83
CA MET A 56 -0.04 2.01 15.60
C MET A 56 0.62 0.64 15.44
N PHE A 57 0.51 -0.21 16.45
CA PHE A 57 1.00 -1.59 16.42
C PHE A 57 0.07 -2.51 17.19
N GLY A 58 -0.13 -3.72 16.67
CA GLY A 58 -0.94 -4.74 17.31
C GLY A 58 -0.36 -6.12 17.12
N ARG A 59 -0.34 -6.90 18.20
CA ARG A 59 0.01 -8.33 18.18
C ARG A 59 -1.24 -9.16 17.93
N MET A 60 -1.13 -10.18 17.08
CA MET A 60 -2.26 -11.03 16.70
C MET A 60 -2.59 -12.10 17.75
N ASP A 61 -1.63 -12.44 18.62
CA ASP A 61 -1.86 -13.32 19.77
C ASP A 61 -2.80 -12.71 20.83
N ARG A 62 -3.07 -11.40 20.73
CA ARG A 62 -4.04 -10.70 21.55
C ARG A 62 -5.35 -10.58 20.77
N ARG A 63 -6.47 -11.01 21.39
CA ARG A 63 -7.83 -10.88 20.80
C ARG A 63 -8.13 -9.50 20.21
N ARG A 64 -7.61 -8.44 20.84
CA ARG A 64 -7.82 -7.05 20.38
C ARG A 64 -7.05 -6.71 19.10
N GLY A 65 -5.94 -7.39 18.81
CA GLY A 65 -5.09 -7.10 17.64
C GLY A 65 -5.82 -7.33 16.33
N LEU A 66 -6.46 -8.50 16.16
CA LEU A 66 -7.21 -8.84 14.95
C LEU A 66 -8.42 -7.91 14.74
N LYS A 67 -9.22 -7.68 15.78
CA LYS A 67 -10.37 -6.77 15.69
C LYS A 67 -9.94 -5.35 15.35
N LYS A 68 -8.85 -4.87 15.94
CA LYS A 68 -8.37 -3.51 15.70
C LYS A 68 -7.88 -3.30 14.26
N ILE A 69 -7.14 -4.24 13.68
CA ILE A 69 -6.74 -4.10 12.27
C ILE A 69 -7.94 -4.19 11.32
N TRP A 70 -8.92 -5.04 11.65
CA TRP A 70 -10.19 -5.08 10.91
C TRP A 70 -10.90 -3.71 10.95
N GLU A 71 -11.04 -3.10 12.12
CA GLU A 71 -11.64 -1.76 12.28
C GLU A 71 -10.88 -0.70 11.49
N LEU A 72 -9.54 -0.74 11.49
CA LEU A 72 -8.74 0.22 10.72
C LEU A 72 -8.97 0.07 9.21
N LEU A 73 -9.05 -1.16 8.70
CA LEU A 73 -9.35 -1.43 7.30
C LEU A 73 -10.78 -1.03 6.92
N ASP A 74 -11.75 -1.32 7.79
CA ASP A 74 -13.15 -0.93 7.62
C ASP A 74 -13.32 0.60 7.57
N GLU A 75 -12.44 1.32 8.25
CA GLU A 75 -12.47 2.78 8.30
C GLU A 75 -11.73 3.48 7.14
N ALA A 76 -10.93 2.74 6.35
CA ALA A 76 -10.07 3.29 5.31
C ALA A 76 -10.82 3.52 3.98
N ASP A 77 -10.53 4.64 3.29
CA ASP A 77 -10.92 4.81 1.88
C ASP A 77 -9.84 4.20 0.95
N ALA A 78 -8.58 4.16 1.39
CA ALA A 78 -7.49 3.48 0.69
C ALA A 78 -6.46 2.90 1.65
N VAL A 79 -5.79 1.84 1.20
CA VAL A 79 -4.74 1.14 1.94
C VAL A 79 -3.48 1.06 1.09
N VAL A 80 -2.37 1.58 1.62
CA VAL A 80 -1.04 1.56 1.02
C VAL A 80 -0.23 0.44 1.64
N THR A 81 0.33 -0.42 0.80
CA THR A 81 1.20 -1.54 1.24
C THR A 81 2.42 -1.68 0.33
N TYR A 82 3.40 -2.47 0.76
CA TYR A 82 4.48 -2.92 -0.11
C TYR A 82 4.34 -4.43 -0.34
N ASN A 83 3.78 -4.83 -1.49
CA ASN A 83 3.43 -6.21 -1.83
C ASN A 83 2.23 -6.79 -1.03
N GLY A 84 1.43 -5.93 -0.38
CA GLY A 84 0.36 -6.39 0.50
C GLY A 84 -0.85 -7.01 -0.20
N LYS A 85 -1.12 -6.65 -1.45
CA LYS A 85 -2.19 -7.29 -2.23
C LYS A 85 -1.96 -8.79 -2.40
N SER A 86 -0.69 -9.19 -2.56
CA SER A 86 -0.33 -10.60 -2.75
C SER A 86 0.00 -11.32 -1.44
N PHE A 87 0.28 -10.57 -0.36
CA PHE A 87 0.77 -11.09 0.91
C PHE A 87 -0.09 -10.65 2.10
N ASP A 88 0.06 -9.41 2.57
CA ASP A 88 -0.57 -8.89 3.79
C ASP A 88 -2.09 -9.10 3.82
N MET A 89 -2.77 -8.64 2.78
CA MET A 89 -4.23 -8.69 2.73
C MET A 89 -4.76 -10.13 2.66
N LYS A 90 -4.01 -11.05 2.05
CA LYS A 90 -4.42 -12.46 2.02
C LYS A 90 -4.30 -13.12 3.38
N HIS A 91 -3.23 -12.81 4.13
CA HIS A 91 -3.05 -13.29 5.49
C HIS A 91 -4.14 -12.75 6.42
N LEU A 92 -4.40 -11.44 6.36
CA LEU A 92 -5.44 -10.80 7.16
C LEU A 92 -6.84 -11.32 6.80
N ASN A 93 -7.19 -11.45 5.52
CA ASN A 93 -8.49 -12.01 5.11
C ASN A 93 -8.68 -13.45 5.60
N LYS A 94 -7.63 -14.27 5.56
CA LYS A 94 -7.65 -15.63 6.13
C LYS A 94 -7.89 -15.55 7.64
N ASP A 95 -7.18 -14.68 8.36
CA ASP A 95 -7.34 -14.54 9.81
C ASP A 95 -8.75 -14.01 10.18
N PHE A 96 -9.32 -13.09 9.39
CA PHE A 96 -10.70 -12.62 9.55
C PHE A 96 -11.72 -13.73 9.35
N ALA A 97 -11.57 -14.52 8.28
CA ALA A 97 -12.45 -15.64 7.98
C ALA A 97 -12.40 -16.70 9.09
N LEU A 98 -11.21 -17.06 9.58
CA LEU A 98 -11.03 -18.00 10.68
C LEU A 98 -11.66 -17.50 12.00
N ALA A 99 -11.74 -16.18 12.19
CA ALA A 99 -12.38 -15.57 13.34
C ALA A 99 -13.89 -15.30 13.15
N GLY A 100 -14.47 -15.71 12.01
CA GLY A 100 -15.89 -15.47 11.70
C GLY A 100 -16.23 -14.01 11.42
N LEU A 101 -15.24 -13.17 11.08
CA LEU A 101 -15.45 -11.79 10.69
C LEU A 101 -15.75 -11.72 9.19
N SER A 102 -16.70 -10.86 8.80
CA SER A 102 -16.92 -10.50 7.40
C SER A 102 -15.70 -9.73 6.86
N PRO A 103 -15.53 -9.62 5.53
CA PRO A 103 -14.57 -8.66 4.99
C PRO A 103 -14.87 -7.24 5.52
N PRO A 104 -13.83 -6.41 5.72
CA PRO A 104 -14.03 -4.98 6.01
C PRO A 104 -14.70 -4.28 4.81
N SER A 105 -15.15 -3.04 5.03
CA SER A 105 -15.65 -2.17 3.96
C SER A 105 -14.66 -2.05 2.78
N SER A 106 -15.19 -1.79 1.59
CA SER A 106 -14.36 -1.67 0.40
C SER A 106 -13.47 -0.44 0.46
N TYR A 107 -12.20 -0.63 0.08
CA TYR A 107 -11.19 0.43 -0.01
C TYR A 107 -10.37 0.27 -1.29
N HIS A 108 -9.67 1.33 -1.66
CA HIS A 108 -8.71 1.26 -2.76
C HIS A 108 -7.37 0.67 -2.31
N ASP A 109 -6.94 -0.41 -2.94
CA ASP A 109 -5.62 -1.02 -2.70
C ASP A 109 -4.53 -0.30 -3.51
N ILE A 110 -3.53 0.26 -2.83
CA ILE A 110 -2.37 0.94 -3.39
C ILE A 110 -1.10 0.14 -3.04
N ASP A 111 -0.81 -0.87 -3.85
CA ASP A 111 0.40 -1.69 -3.72
C ASP A 111 1.61 -1.04 -4.42
N LEU A 112 2.56 -0.54 -3.62
CA LEU A 112 3.75 0.12 -4.13
C LEU A 112 4.70 -0.83 -4.85
N TYR A 113 4.73 -2.12 -4.50
CA TYR A 113 5.59 -3.10 -5.17
C TYR A 113 5.20 -3.26 -6.64
N GLN A 114 3.90 -3.24 -6.94
CA GLN A 114 3.40 -3.27 -8.32
C GLN A 114 3.79 -2.01 -9.09
N THR A 115 3.71 -0.85 -8.45
CA THR A 115 4.17 0.42 -9.05
C THR A 115 5.65 0.35 -9.35
N VAL A 116 6.46 -0.11 -8.38
CA VAL A 116 7.91 -0.31 -8.53
C VAL A 116 8.23 -1.20 -9.73
N LYS A 117 7.67 -2.42 -9.73
CA LYS A 117 7.89 -3.43 -10.78
C LYS A 117 7.51 -2.94 -12.18
N ARG A 118 6.46 -2.13 -12.28
CA ARG A 118 5.93 -1.64 -13.56
C ARG A 118 6.63 -0.39 -14.09
N ARG A 119 7.15 0.46 -13.20
CA ARG A 119 7.65 1.80 -13.57
C ARG A 119 9.16 1.94 -13.53
N PHE A 120 9.86 1.06 -12.82
CA PHE A 120 11.28 1.21 -12.58
C PHE A 120 12.03 -0.08 -12.88
N LYS A 121 13.31 0.05 -13.21
CA LYS A 121 14.24 -1.05 -13.48
C LYS A 121 15.35 -1.07 -12.43
N PHE A 122 14.98 -1.30 -11.17
CA PHE A 122 15.94 -1.54 -10.09
C PHE A 122 16.53 -2.95 -10.20
N GLN A 123 17.74 -3.17 -9.68
CA GLN A 123 18.35 -4.51 -9.62
C GLN A 123 17.56 -5.45 -8.69
N SER A 124 16.87 -4.91 -7.68
CA SER A 124 15.92 -5.64 -6.86
C SER A 124 14.70 -4.78 -6.58
N ASN A 125 13.52 -5.39 -6.60
CA ASN A 125 12.27 -4.73 -6.22
C ASN A 125 11.95 -4.88 -4.73
N LYS A 126 12.89 -5.30 -3.89
CA LYS A 126 12.67 -5.34 -2.42
C LYS A 126 12.65 -3.92 -1.87
N LEU A 127 11.79 -3.66 -0.88
CA LEU A 127 11.71 -2.34 -0.22
C LEU A 127 13.07 -1.88 0.32
N ASP A 128 13.85 -2.79 0.91
CA ASP A 128 15.19 -2.53 1.43
C ASP A 128 16.23 -2.18 0.35
N PHE A 129 15.93 -2.47 -0.93
CA PHE A 129 16.76 -2.03 -2.06
C PHE A 129 16.27 -0.70 -2.63
N VAL A 130 14.95 -0.58 -2.83
CA VAL A 130 14.33 0.56 -3.51
C VAL A 130 14.39 1.83 -2.65
N ALA A 131 14.10 1.73 -1.35
CA ALA A 131 14.01 2.90 -0.50
C ALA A 131 15.37 3.61 -0.31
N PRO A 132 16.50 2.90 -0.07
CA PRO A 132 17.81 3.55 -0.03
C PRO A 132 18.24 4.12 -1.37
N ALA A 133 17.95 3.43 -2.49
CA ALA A 133 18.26 3.90 -3.83
C ALA A 133 17.56 5.23 -4.17
N LEU A 134 16.40 5.50 -3.53
CA LEU A 134 15.68 6.77 -3.65
C LEU A 134 15.99 7.77 -2.53
N GLY A 135 16.96 7.47 -1.65
CA GLY A 135 17.40 8.36 -0.57
C GLY A 135 16.45 8.43 0.64
N LEU A 136 15.61 7.42 0.87
CA LEU A 136 14.55 7.46 1.90
C LEU A 136 14.94 6.85 3.26
N GLY A 137 16.14 6.29 3.34
CA GLY A 137 16.62 5.52 4.48
C GLY A 137 16.58 4.00 4.22
N ARG A 138 16.92 3.22 5.25
CA ARG A 138 17.02 1.75 5.21
C ARG A 138 16.03 1.13 6.18
N LYS A 139 15.70 -0.15 5.99
CA LYS A 139 14.96 -0.92 6.99
C LYS A 139 15.75 -1.00 8.30
N VAL A 140 15.04 -1.17 9.40
CA VAL A 140 15.66 -1.47 10.69
C VAL A 140 16.38 -2.82 10.58
N LYS A 141 17.66 -2.87 10.91
CA LYS A 141 18.42 -4.13 10.90
C LYS A 141 17.89 -5.05 11.99
N HIS A 142 17.78 -6.34 11.66
CA HIS A 142 17.41 -7.39 12.60
C HIS A 142 18.32 -8.63 12.38
N PRO A 143 18.48 -9.52 13.38
CA PRO A 143 19.37 -10.68 13.30
C PRO A 143 18.84 -11.82 12.42
N GLY A 144 17.98 -11.52 11.44
CA GLY A 144 17.32 -12.56 10.63
C GLY A 144 16.41 -13.47 11.47
N MET A 145 16.36 -14.76 11.13
CA MET A 145 15.47 -15.78 11.72
C MET A 145 15.53 -15.87 13.24
N GLU A 146 16.69 -15.58 13.84
CA GLU A 146 16.88 -15.59 15.30
C GLU A 146 15.88 -14.67 16.03
N LEU A 147 15.50 -13.54 15.40
CA LEU A 147 14.48 -12.65 15.95
C LEU A 147 13.12 -13.35 16.06
N TRP A 148 12.71 -14.09 15.03
CA TRP A 148 11.44 -14.82 15.02
C TRP A 148 11.43 -15.94 16.05
N ASP A 149 12.55 -16.65 16.21
CA ASP A 149 12.69 -17.70 17.21
C ASP A 149 12.52 -17.15 18.63
N LYS A 150 13.20 -16.04 18.94
CA LYS A 150 13.10 -15.37 20.24
C LYS A 150 11.69 -14.80 20.48
N VAL A 151 11.05 -14.25 19.45
CA VAL A 151 9.66 -13.78 19.53
C VAL A 151 8.70 -14.96 19.80
N ARG A 152 8.88 -16.09 19.12
CA ARG A 152 8.10 -17.32 19.34
C ARG A 152 8.27 -17.84 20.77
N ALA A 153 9.47 -17.71 21.35
CA ALA A 153 9.77 -18.07 22.73
C ALA A 153 9.24 -17.05 23.77
N GLY A 154 8.61 -15.95 23.35
CA GLY A 154 8.03 -14.95 24.25
C GLY A 154 9.02 -13.93 24.80
N ASP A 155 10.22 -13.82 24.23
CA ASP A 155 11.24 -12.87 24.69
C ASP A 155 10.75 -11.42 24.52
N LYS A 156 10.74 -10.66 25.63
CA LYS A 156 10.24 -9.29 25.67
C LYS A 156 11.09 -8.31 24.85
N LYS A 157 12.41 -8.49 24.83
CA LYS A 157 13.33 -7.62 24.06
C LYS A 157 13.19 -7.88 22.56
N ALA A 158 13.05 -9.14 22.18
CA ALA A 158 12.78 -9.55 20.80
C ALA A 158 11.44 -8.97 20.31
N TRP A 159 10.39 -9.02 21.14
CA TRP A 159 9.12 -8.36 20.82
C TRP A 159 9.26 -6.85 20.63
N ALA A 160 10.02 -6.16 21.48
CA ALA A 160 10.26 -4.72 21.34
C ALA A 160 11.05 -4.39 20.05
N LEU A 161 11.99 -5.26 19.65
CA LEU A 161 12.71 -5.12 18.37
C LEU A 161 11.78 -5.40 17.18
N MET A 162 10.94 -6.43 17.26
CA MET A 162 9.94 -6.76 16.23
C MET A 162 8.95 -5.61 16.01
N GLU A 163 8.43 -5.03 17.10
CA GLU A 163 7.57 -3.84 17.01
C GLU A 163 8.27 -2.67 16.31
N ARG A 164 9.52 -2.38 16.69
CA ARG A 164 10.31 -1.30 16.07
C ARG A 164 10.55 -1.56 14.58
N TYR A 165 10.83 -2.81 14.22
CA TYR A 165 11.08 -3.23 12.85
C TYR A 165 9.83 -3.04 11.98
N ASN A 166 8.69 -3.62 12.37
CA ASN A 166 7.43 -3.53 11.64
C ASN A 166 6.91 -2.07 11.57
N LYS A 167 7.02 -1.29 12.65
CA LYS A 167 6.73 0.17 12.60
C LYS A 167 7.66 0.92 11.65
N GLY A 168 8.93 0.54 11.60
CA GLY A 168 9.92 1.11 10.68
C GLY A 168 9.56 0.90 9.22
N ASP A 169 9.05 -0.28 8.88
CA ASP A 169 8.61 -0.62 7.52
C ASP A 169 7.39 0.17 7.08
N VAL A 170 6.42 0.41 7.96
CA VAL A 170 5.29 1.32 7.68
C VAL A 170 5.78 2.74 7.39
N VAL A 171 6.68 3.27 8.22
CA VAL A 171 7.24 4.62 8.02
C VAL A 171 7.99 4.71 6.69
N LEU A 172 8.79 3.69 6.36
CA LEU A 172 9.55 3.65 5.12
C LEU A 172 8.63 3.51 3.89
N THR A 173 7.59 2.68 3.99
CA THR A 173 6.55 2.50 2.97
C THR A 173 5.80 3.79 2.72
N GLN A 174 5.41 4.53 3.75
CA GLN A 174 4.72 5.82 3.60
C GLN A 174 5.64 6.88 2.95
N LYS A 175 6.92 6.96 3.35
CA LYS A 175 7.90 7.83 2.67
C LYS A 175 8.02 7.48 1.18
N LEU A 176 8.07 6.18 0.87
CA LEU A 176 8.13 5.71 -0.51
C LEU A 176 6.85 6.08 -1.28
N TYR A 177 5.68 5.90 -0.67
CA TYR A 177 4.39 6.28 -1.25
C TYR A 177 4.41 7.74 -1.72
N HIS A 178 4.82 8.68 -0.86
CA HIS A 178 4.94 10.08 -1.26
C HIS A 178 5.98 10.31 -2.36
N ARG A 179 7.14 9.65 -2.26
CA ARG A 179 8.23 9.80 -3.23
C ARG A 179 7.84 9.33 -4.63
N ILE A 180 7.00 8.30 -4.73
CA ILE A 180 6.57 7.70 -5.99
C ILE A 180 5.12 8.00 -6.37
N LEU A 181 4.40 8.79 -5.58
CA LEU A 181 3.01 9.20 -5.82
C LEU A 181 2.68 9.59 -7.28
N PRO A 182 3.51 10.38 -8.00
CA PRO A 182 3.23 10.72 -9.40
C PRO A 182 3.35 9.54 -10.38
N TRP A 183 3.96 8.44 -9.96
CA TRP A 183 4.18 7.23 -10.76
C TRP A 183 3.09 6.17 -10.56
N ILE A 184 2.27 6.29 -9.50
CA ILE A 184 1.17 5.38 -9.18
C ILE A 184 0.04 5.57 -10.20
N ILE A 185 -0.24 4.53 -11.00
CA ILE A 185 -1.37 4.55 -11.95
C ILE A 185 -2.64 4.10 -11.24
N GLY A 186 -3.75 4.80 -11.49
CA GLY A 186 -5.01 4.45 -10.86
C GLY A 186 -5.03 4.80 -9.37
N HIS A 187 -4.19 5.75 -8.95
CA HIS A 187 -4.32 6.33 -7.62
C HIS A 187 -5.73 6.94 -7.47
N PRO A 188 -6.44 6.67 -6.35
CA PRO A 188 -7.78 7.20 -6.13
C PRO A 188 -7.80 8.71 -6.23
N ASN A 189 -8.84 9.26 -6.86
CA ASN A 189 -8.91 10.71 -7.10
C ASN A 189 -9.22 11.48 -5.82
N VAL A 190 -8.19 11.87 -5.06
CA VAL A 190 -8.35 12.56 -3.77
C VAL A 190 -9.16 13.84 -3.88
N GLY A 191 -9.27 14.44 -5.07
CA GLY A 191 -10.12 15.59 -5.33
C GLY A 191 -11.62 15.36 -5.11
N LEU A 192 -12.08 14.10 -5.01
CA LEU A 192 -13.45 13.78 -4.61
C LEU A 192 -13.71 13.96 -3.10
N TRP A 193 -12.65 14.18 -2.32
CA TRP A 193 -12.70 14.34 -0.86
C TRP A 193 -12.19 15.72 -0.41
N VAL A 194 -11.85 16.61 -1.34
CA VAL A 194 -11.46 17.99 -1.05
C VAL A 194 -12.70 18.87 -1.15
N ASP A 195 -12.92 19.75 -0.17
CA ASP A 195 -14.01 20.74 -0.22
C ASP A 195 -13.93 21.58 -1.51
N ASP A 196 -15.08 22.07 -2.01
CA ASP A 196 -15.10 22.81 -3.25
C ASP A 196 -14.15 24.02 -3.17
N THR A 197 -13.17 24.02 -4.07
CA THR A 197 -12.11 25.02 -4.09
C THR A 197 -12.35 26.10 -5.15
N GLY A 198 -13.42 25.97 -5.94
CA GLY A 198 -13.67 26.76 -7.15
C GLY A 198 -12.64 26.55 -8.26
N LYS A 199 -11.66 25.66 -8.07
CA LYS A 199 -10.55 25.37 -9.00
C LYS A 199 -10.27 23.86 -9.05
N PRO A 200 -9.69 23.36 -10.17
CA PRO A 200 -9.22 21.98 -10.22
C PRO A 200 -8.09 21.72 -9.22
N VAL A 201 -8.09 20.53 -8.64
CA VAL A 201 -7.02 20.03 -7.76
C VAL A 201 -6.33 18.81 -8.37
N CYS A 202 -5.12 18.52 -7.93
CA CYS A 202 -4.40 17.31 -8.31
C CYS A 202 -5.15 16.07 -7.82
N THR A 203 -5.45 15.14 -8.72
CA THR A 203 -6.14 13.89 -8.37
C THR A 203 -5.33 12.99 -7.44
N ASN A 204 -4.01 13.15 -7.36
CA ASN A 204 -3.16 12.28 -6.54
C ASN A 204 -2.88 12.86 -5.15
N CYS A 205 -2.79 14.19 -5.01
CA CYS A 205 -2.36 14.83 -3.74
C CYS A 205 -3.24 16.01 -3.30
N GLY A 206 -4.27 16.38 -4.06
CA GLY A 206 -5.20 17.47 -3.69
C GLY A 206 -4.62 18.88 -3.84
N SER A 207 -3.36 19.03 -4.25
CA SER A 207 -2.74 20.35 -4.47
C SER A 207 -3.47 21.16 -5.55
N LYS A 208 -3.67 22.44 -5.27
CA LYS A 208 -4.19 23.45 -6.21
C LYS A 208 -3.11 24.00 -7.15
N ASP A 209 -1.83 23.71 -6.88
CA ASP A 209 -0.69 24.22 -7.67
C ASP A 209 -0.50 23.37 -8.93
N LEU A 210 -1.38 23.63 -9.90
CA LEU A 210 -1.41 22.97 -11.20
C LEU A 210 -0.85 23.91 -12.27
N GLN A 211 0.26 23.50 -12.88
CA GLN A 211 0.76 24.16 -14.07
C GLN A 211 0.02 23.65 -15.30
N ASN A 212 -0.80 24.51 -15.92
CA ASN A 212 -1.32 24.25 -17.27
C ASN A 212 -0.14 24.20 -18.25
N LYS A 213 0.00 23.09 -18.97
CA LYS A 213 1.07 22.90 -19.94
C LYS A 213 0.69 23.34 -21.34
N GLY A 214 -0.56 23.71 -21.62
CA GLY A 214 -1.06 24.17 -22.93
C GLY A 214 -1.09 23.10 -24.03
N HIS A 215 -0.32 22.02 -23.90
CA HIS A 215 -0.23 20.94 -24.87
C HIS A 215 -1.38 19.93 -24.70
N GLN A 216 -1.82 19.36 -25.82
CA GLN A 216 -2.86 18.34 -25.90
C GLN A 216 -2.34 16.96 -25.43
N TYR A 217 -3.11 16.28 -24.59
CA TYR A 217 -3.01 14.85 -24.36
C TYR A 217 -4.07 14.14 -25.21
N ASN A 218 -3.65 13.36 -26.18
CA ASN A 218 -4.56 12.66 -27.08
C ASN A 218 -4.72 11.21 -26.62
N THR A 219 -5.97 10.77 -26.45
CA THR A 219 -6.33 9.36 -26.52
C THR A 219 -6.70 9.01 -27.96
N LYS A 220 -7.08 7.75 -28.22
CA LYS A 220 -7.56 7.31 -29.54
C LYS A 220 -8.75 8.14 -30.06
N VAL A 221 -9.58 8.70 -29.16
CA VAL A 221 -10.87 9.34 -29.50
C VAL A 221 -11.06 10.75 -28.93
N ALA A 222 -10.10 11.30 -28.18
CA ALA A 222 -10.30 12.58 -27.51
C ALA A 222 -8.97 13.30 -27.23
N SER A 223 -9.05 14.62 -27.09
CA SER A 223 -7.90 15.48 -26.78
C SER A 223 -8.17 16.23 -25.49
N TYR A 224 -7.21 16.32 -24.58
CA TYR A 224 -7.39 16.93 -23.26
C TYR A 224 -6.29 17.95 -22.97
N THR A 225 -6.58 18.96 -22.16
CA THR A 225 -5.54 19.88 -21.66
C THR A 225 -4.65 19.15 -20.68
N ARG A 226 -3.33 19.25 -20.82
CA ARG A 226 -2.36 18.69 -19.87
C ARG A 226 -2.07 19.63 -18.72
N TYR A 227 -1.94 19.05 -17.53
CA TYR A 227 -1.47 19.74 -16.34
C TYR A 227 -0.30 18.98 -15.71
N LYS A 228 0.60 19.71 -15.05
CA LYS A 228 1.61 19.13 -14.14
C LYS A 228 1.36 19.68 -12.75
N CYS A 229 1.12 18.80 -11.78
CA CYS A 229 1.09 19.20 -10.38
C CYS A 229 2.50 19.58 -9.93
N ARG A 230 2.67 20.76 -9.36
CA ARG A 230 3.96 21.20 -8.80
C ARG A 230 4.20 20.68 -7.38
N GLY A 231 3.16 20.30 -6.66
CA GLY A 231 3.26 19.66 -5.34
C GLY A 231 3.84 18.24 -5.39
N CYS A 232 3.17 17.31 -6.10
CA CYS A 232 3.63 15.92 -6.18
C CYS A 232 4.30 15.54 -7.51
N GLY A 233 4.32 16.42 -8.52
CA GLY A 233 4.90 16.13 -9.83
C GLY A 233 4.01 15.35 -10.80
N ALA A 234 2.79 14.97 -10.41
CA ALA A 234 1.90 14.14 -11.22
C ALA A 234 1.54 14.82 -12.56
N GLN A 235 1.48 14.01 -13.61
CA GLN A 235 0.95 14.41 -14.91
C GLN A 235 -0.55 14.15 -14.93
N LEU A 236 -1.32 15.20 -15.20
CA LEU A 236 -2.78 15.21 -15.12
C LEU A 236 -3.36 15.69 -16.46
N ARG A 237 -4.67 15.51 -16.62
CA ARG A 237 -5.42 16.02 -17.78
C ARG A 237 -6.78 16.56 -17.37
N SER A 238 -7.35 17.46 -18.16
CA SER A 238 -8.73 17.94 -17.98
C SER A 238 -9.74 16.79 -18.04
N ARG A 239 -10.88 16.97 -17.36
CA ARG A 239 -12.03 16.05 -17.44
C ARG A 239 -12.70 16.11 -18.80
N PHE A 240 -12.85 17.33 -19.33
CA PHE A 240 -13.51 17.57 -20.60
C PHE A 240 -12.51 17.56 -21.76
N THR A 241 -12.95 16.98 -22.88
CA THR A 241 -12.21 16.96 -24.14
C THR A 241 -12.24 18.36 -24.79
N LEU A 242 -11.14 18.72 -25.43
CA LEU A 242 -10.99 19.92 -26.27
C LEU A 242 -11.58 19.73 -27.66
N ARG A 243 -11.80 18.49 -28.09
CA ARG A 243 -12.40 18.17 -29.39
C ARG A 243 -13.88 17.79 -29.24
N PRO A 244 -14.76 18.29 -30.13
CA PRO A 244 -16.14 17.80 -30.27
C PRO A 244 -16.18 16.29 -30.55
N ARG A 245 -17.21 15.60 -30.07
CA ARG A 245 -17.35 14.13 -30.20
C ARG A 245 -17.82 13.69 -31.60
N ASP A 246 -18.30 14.62 -32.41
CA ASP A 246 -19.06 14.39 -33.65
C ASP A 246 -18.24 14.58 -34.93
N ARG A 247 -16.97 14.98 -34.84
CA ARG A 247 -16.14 15.26 -36.01
C ARG A 247 -14.75 14.64 -35.91
N THR A 248 -14.28 14.09 -37.02
CA THR A 248 -12.89 13.65 -37.34
C THR A 248 -12.35 12.30 -36.85
N LEU A 249 -13.07 11.48 -36.08
CA LEU A 249 -12.46 10.26 -35.49
C LEU A 249 -13.18 8.97 -35.90
N LEU A 250 -12.63 8.31 -36.92
CA LEU A 250 -12.89 6.90 -37.22
C LEU A 250 -12.08 6.04 -36.24
N THR A 251 -12.75 5.35 -35.32
CA THR A 251 -12.13 4.29 -34.53
C THR A 251 -12.82 2.98 -34.83
N ASN A 252 -12.23 2.21 -35.74
CA ASN A 252 -12.72 0.93 -36.25
C ASN A 252 -14.21 0.96 -36.63
N THR A 253 -14.52 1.42 -37.84
CA THR A 253 -15.78 1.03 -38.49
C THR A 253 -15.66 -0.40 -38.99
N LEU A 254 -16.19 -1.34 -38.20
CA LEU A 254 -17.17 -2.38 -38.51
C LEU A 254 -17.30 -3.29 -37.28
#